data_AF-A0A7J2VV31-F1
#
_entry.id   AF-A0A7J2VV31-F1
#
_cell.length_a   1.000
_cell.length_b   1.000
_cell.length_c   1.000
_cell.angle_alpha   90.00
_cell.angle_beta   90.00
_cell.angle_gamma   90.00
#
_symmetry.space_group_name_H-M   'P 1'
#
loop_
_entity.id
_entity.type
_entity.pdbx_description
1 polymer ?
#
loop_
_entity_poly.entity_id
_entity_poly.type
_entity_poly.pdbx_seq_one_letter_code
_entity_poly.pdbx_strand_id
1 'polypeptide(L)'
;MEEELILVIDLDGTLISDEVAQKIYRQAYIETLKIMRERGIEIQDEFFSHSFENYCKIAERYEEFKEIYKTIYSKAMEKYIDDVRREGGRARSIYYYLVNRYNPKSVYILTANPNGNVIISEILPEIPRENIIVVDGIKYVENKKKVLENLKNLGKVLYVADMDDIDRPAAEEAGVYYCNVETIIGELKEKEKELYEAKIIFLPKTKLKS
;
A
#
# COMPACT_ATOMS: atom_id res chain seq x y z
N MET A 1 6.13 -13.71 -29.04
CA MET A 1 6.32 -14.07 -27.63
C MET A 1 5.17 -13.42 -26.89
N GLU A 2 4.44 -14.17 -26.08
CA GLU A 2 3.43 -13.60 -25.19
C GLU A 2 4.16 -12.66 -24.22
N GLU A 3 3.79 -11.38 -24.17
CA GLU A 3 4.45 -10.44 -23.26
C GLU A 3 4.21 -10.87 -21.82
N GLU A 4 5.29 -11.13 -21.09
CA GLU A 4 5.22 -11.58 -19.70
C GLU A 4 4.63 -10.47 -18.83
N LEU A 5 3.62 -10.83 -18.02
CA LEU A 5 2.96 -9.88 -17.14
C LEU A 5 3.77 -9.67 -15.86
N ILE A 6 3.96 -8.41 -15.50
CA ILE A 6 4.51 -7.93 -14.24
C ILE A 6 3.35 -7.32 -13.45
N LEU A 7 3.14 -7.82 -12.23
CA LEU A 7 2.15 -7.28 -11.32
C LEU A 7 2.83 -6.28 -10.37
N VAL A 8 2.30 -5.07 -10.28
CA VAL A 8 2.75 -4.05 -9.33
C VAL A 8 1.58 -3.75 -8.41
N ILE A 9 1.80 -3.81 -7.10
CA ILE A 9 0.74 -3.62 -6.09
C ILE A 9 1.16 -2.48 -5.18
N ASP A 10 0.26 -1.52 -4.96
CA ASP A 10 0.48 -0.50 -3.93
C ASP A 10 0.39 -1.09 -2.52
N LEU A 11 1.02 -0.43 -1.55
CA LEU A 11 0.99 -0.85 -0.16
C LEU A 11 -0.16 -0.19 0.62
N ASP A 12 -0.14 1.13 0.70
CA ASP A 12 -1.02 1.90 1.58
C ASP A 12 -2.41 1.99 0.89
N GLY A 13 -3.51 1.83 1.64
CA GLY A 13 -4.87 1.76 1.08
C GLY A 13 -5.20 0.45 0.34
N THR A 14 -4.18 -0.25 -0.18
CA THR A 14 -4.31 -1.49 -0.95
C THR A 14 -4.09 -2.73 -0.06
N LEU A 15 -2.83 -3.04 0.26
CA LEU A 15 -2.46 -4.23 1.05
C LEU A 15 -2.70 -4.02 2.54
N ILE A 16 -2.42 -2.81 3.04
CA ILE A 16 -2.87 -2.35 4.35
C ILE A 16 -3.96 -1.32 4.16
N SER A 17 -4.96 -1.31 5.05
CA SER A 17 -6.02 -0.31 4.97
C SER A 17 -5.52 1.11 5.22
N ASP A 18 -6.23 2.06 4.60
CA ASP A 18 -6.03 3.49 4.80
C ASP A 18 -6.10 3.90 6.27
N GLU A 19 -6.96 3.26 7.05
CA GLU A 19 -7.10 3.56 8.48
C GLU A 19 -5.78 3.28 9.24
N VAL A 20 -5.15 2.13 8.99
CA VAL A 20 -3.89 1.75 9.64
C VAL A 20 -2.76 2.66 9.17
N ALA A 21 -2.65 2.88 7.86
CA ALA A 21 -1.64 3.77 7.28
C ALA A 21 -1.76 5.19 7.88
N GLN A 22 -2.96 5.77 7.87
CA GLN A 22 -3.20 7.13 8.37
C GLN A 22 -2.87 7.30 9.85
N LYS A 23 -3.10 6.29 10.71
CA LYS A 23 -2.69 6.35 12.13
C LYS A 23 -1.18 6.56 12.26
N ILE A 24 -0.39 5.82 11.49
CA ILE A 24 1.07 5.89 11.52
C ILE A 24 1.56 7.22 10.97
N TYR A 25 1.10 7.61 9.77
CA TYR A 25 1.45 8.88 9.13
C TYR A 25 1.11 10.08 10.02
N ARG A 26 -0.11 10.12 10.57
CA ARG A 26 -0.57 11.23 11.42
C ARG A 26 0.25 11.33 12.70
N GLN A 27 0.52 10.22 13.39
CA GLN A 27 1.33 10.28 14.60
C GLN A 27 2.75 10.74 14.27
N ALA A 28 3.37 10.18 13.23
CA ALA A 28 4.72 10.55 12.83
C ALA A 28 4.83 12.04 12.48
N TYR A 29 3.86 12.55 11.74
CA TYR A 29 3.80 13.95 11.33
C TYR A 29 3.71 14.90 12.52
N ILE A 30 2.72 14.70 13.41
CA ILE A 30 2.48 15.58 14.55
C ILE A 30 3.67 15.56 15.52
N GLU A 31 4.22 14.39 15.82
CA GLU A 31 5.38 14.28 16.72
C GLU A 31 6.64 14.92 16.09
N THR A 32 6.80 14.85 14.77
CA THR A 32 7.88 15.55 14.07
C THR A 32 7.76 17.06 14.24
N LEU A 33 6.57 17.64 14.03
CA LEU A 33 6.36 19.08 14.20
C LEU A 33 6.60 19.55 15.64
N LYS A 34 6.23 18.73 16.64
CA LYS A 34 6.51 19.02 18.06
C LYS A 34 8.01 19.10 18.31
N ILE A 35 8.77 18.10 17.87
CA ILE A 35 10.23 18.06 18.01
C ILE A 35 10.89 19.27 17.34
N MET A 36 10.42 19.63 16.14
CA MET A 36 10.93 20.81 15.43
C MET A 36 10.67 22.10 16.21
N ARG A 37 9.47 22.29 16.79
CA ARG A 37 9.17 23.43 17.67
C ARG A 37 10.05 23.44 18.92
N GLU A 38 10.26 22.29 19.56
CA GLU A 38 11.15 22.15 20.71
C GLU A 38 12.60 22.52 20.38
N ARG A 39 13.03 22.32 19.12
CA ARG A 39 14.33 22.75 18.58
C ARG A 39 14.38 24.23 18.19
N GLY A 40 13.31 24.97 18.39
CA GLY A 40 13.22 26.41 18.08
C GLY A 40 12.79 26.74 16.65
N ILE A 41 12.30 25.76 15.87
CA ILE A 41 11.77 26.02 14.53
C ILE A 41 10.35 26.57 14.65
N GLU A 42 10.13 27.77 14.13
CA GLU A 42 8.80 28.36 14.05
C GLU A 42 7.95 27.68 12.98
N ILE A 43 6.97 26.90 13.44
CA ILE A 43 5.94 26.25 12.62
C ILE A 43 4.61 26.92 12.93
N GLN A 44 3.83 27.30 11.91
CA GLN A 44 2.50 27.90 12.11
C GLN A 44 1.49 26.84 12.58
N ASP A 45 0.53 27.22 13.43
CA ASP A 45 -0.43 26.28 14.02
C ASP A 45 -1.30 25.56 12.98
N GLU A 46 -1.55 26.16 11.82
CA GLU A 46 -2.30 25.54 10.72
C GLU A 46 -1.68 24.22 10.23
N PHE A 47 -0.35 24.08 10.34
CA PHE A 47 0.35 22.85 9.96
C PHE A 47 0.14 21.71 10.96
N PHE A 48 -0.43 21.93 12.14
CA PHE A 48 -0.74 20.84 13.07
C PHE A 48 -2.02 20.05 12.69
N SER A 49 -2.67 20.42 11.59
CA SER A 49 -3.63 19.55 10.92
C SER A 49 -2.89 18.64 9.93
N HIS A 50 -2.93 17.32 10.15
CA HIS A 50 -2.31 16.37 9.24
C HIS A 50 -3.11 16.25 7.94
N SER A 51 -2.46 16.57 6.82
CA SER A 51 -2.92 16.30 5.46
C SER A 51 -1.71 16.06 4.56
N PHE A 52 -1.91 15.40 3.42
CA PHE A 52 -0.83 15.21 2.44
C PHE A 52 -0.29 16.55 1.93
N GLU A 53 -1.18 17.54 1.71
CA GLU A 53 -0.79 18.89 1.32
C GLU A 53 0.11 19.57 2.36
N ASN A 54 -0.23 19.47 3.64
CA ASN A 54 0.57 20.03 4.73
C ASN A 54 1.89 19.28 4.92
N TYR A 55 1.91 17.97 4.69
CA TYR A 55 3.14 17.19 4.65
C TYR A 55 4.09 17.72 3.56
N CYS A 56 3.62 17.88 2.33
CA CYS A 56 4.43 18.38 1.23
C CYS A 56 4.95 19.80 1.50
N LYS A 57 4.07 20.72 1.91
CA LYS A 57 4.45 22.11 2.23
C LYS A 57 5.54 22.19 3.31
N ILE A 58 5.42 21.40 4.38
CA ILE A 58 6.43 21.36 5.44
C ILE A 58 7.73 20.73 4.96
N ALA A 59 7.66 19.61 4.23
CA ALA A 59 8.84 18.89 3.74
C ALA A 59 9.64 19.67 2.69
N GLU A 60 8.98 20.55 1.92
CA GLU A 60 9.62 21.49 1.00
C GLU A 60 10.23 22.70 1.72
N ARG A 61 9.56 23.19 2.76
CA ARG A 61 9.96 24.38 3.50
C ARG A 61 11.11 24.13 4.47
N TYR A 62 11.17 22.95 5.06
CA TYR A 62 12.13 22.62 6.12
C TYR A 62 12.86 21.31 5.79
N GLU A 63 14.13 21.41 5.41
CA GLU A 63 14.95 20.23 5.07
C GLU A 63 15.04 19.23 6.23
N GLU A 64 15.21 19.74 7.46
CA GLU A 64 15.32 18.94 8.69
C GLU A 64 14.05 18.10 8.97
N PHE A 65 12.89 18.52 8.45
CA PHE A 65 11.64 17.78 8.64
C PHE A 65 11.78 16.34 8.14
N LYS A 66 12.37 16.12 6.95
CA LYS A 66 12.44 14.78 6.34
C LYS A 66 13.27 13.82 7.18
N GLU A 67 14.39 14.30 7.72
CA GLU A 67 15.32 13.51 8.52
C GLU A 67 14.69 13.11 9.87
N ILE A 68 14.05 14.08 10.54
CA ILE A 68 13.34 13.81 11.79
C ILE A 68 12.16 12.88 11.51
N TYR A 69 11.35 13.18 10.49
CA TYR A 69 10.16 12.43 10.13
C TYR A 69 10.46 10.96 9.90
N LYS A 70 11.51 10.62 9.14
CA LYS A 70 11.90 9.22 8.89
C LYS A 70 12.17 8.44 10.19
N THR A 71 12.83 9.09 11.15
CA THR A 71 13.15 8.50 12.45
C THR A 71 11.88 8.31 13.29
N ILE A 72 11.03 9.34 13.33
CA ILE A 72 9.79 9.31 14.11
C ILE A 72 8.77 8.35 13.50
N TYR A 73 8.71 8.24 12.18
CA TYR A 73 7.88 7.27 11.47
C TYR A 73 8.20 5.85 11.91
N SER A 74 9.49 5.50 12.03
CA SER A 74 9.88 4.17 12.50
C SER A 74 9.39 3.87 13.90
N LYS A 75 9.49 4.85 14.82
CA LYS A 75 8.95 4.71 16.19
C LYS A 75 7.42 4.62 16.22
N ALA A 76 6.75 5.39 15.36
CA ALA A 76 5.30 5.32 15.22
C ALA A 76 4.87 3.95 14.69
N MET A 77 5.56 3.43 13.68
CA MET A 77 5.31 2.10 13.11
C MET A 77 5.50 1.00 14.16
N GLU A 78 6.56 1.03 14.97
CA GLU A 78 6.76 0.07 16.07
C GLU A 78 5.59 0.04 17.05
N LYS A 79 5.03 1.21 17.39
CA LYS A 79 3.86 1.31 18.27
C LYS A 79 2.59 0.68 17.66
N TYR A 80 2.45 0.74 16.34
CA TYR A 80 1.28 0.25 15.60
C TYR A 80 1.56 -1.07 14.85
N ILE A 81 2.64 -1.78 15.18
CA ILE A 81 3.05 -2.97 14.44
C ILE A 81 2.02 -4.10 14.52
N ASP A 82 1.34 -4.23 15.66
CA ASP A 82 0.28 -5.24 15.81
C ASP A 82 -0.97 -4.90 14.98
N ASP A 83 -1.25 -3.61 14.75
CA ASP A 83 -2.31 -3.18 13.83
C ASP A 83 -1.94 -3.59 12.40
N VAL A 84 -0.68 -3.38 11.99
CA VAL A 84 -0.15 -3.82 10.69
C VAL A 84 -0.23 -5.34 10.53
N ARG A 85 0.19 -6.12 11.53
CA ARG A 85 0.14 -7.59 11.49
C ARG A 85 -1.27 -8.13 11.30
N ARG A 86 -2.28 -7.47 11.88
CA ARG A 86 -3.69 -7.87 11.69
C ARG A 86 -4.17 -7.71 10.25
N GLU A 87 -3.57 -6.82 9.47
CA GLU A 87 -3.85 -6.66 8.03
C GLU A 87 -3.29 -7.82 7.18
N GLY A 88 -2.46 -8.71 7.75
CA GLY A 88 -1.85 -9.84 7.03
C GLY A 88 -2.86 -10.75 6.33
N GLY A 89 -4.05 -10.95 6.92
CA GLY A 89 -5.13 -11.71 6.28
C GLY A 89 -5.65 -11.03 5.01
N ARG A 90 -5.93 -9.72 5.08
CA ARG A 90 -6.36 -8.91 3.93
C ARG A 90 -5.30 -8.91 2.83
N ALA A 91 -4.04 -8.59 3.19
CA ALA A 91 -2.93 -8.49 2.27
C ALA A 91 -2.73 -9.81 1.50
N ARG A 92 -2.76 -10.95 2.20
CA ARG A 92 -2.65 -12.28 1.59
C ARG A 92 -3.81 -12.59 0.66
N SER A 93 -5.05 -12.33 1.08
CA SER A 93 -6.22 -12.57 0.22
C SER A 93 -6.13 -11.79 -1.10
N ILE A 94 -5.76 -10.51 -1.04
CA ILE A 94 -5.56 -9.68 -2.24
C ILE A 94 -4.40 -10.22 -3.09
N TYR A 95 -3.23 -10.44 -2.48
CA TYR A 95 -2.03 -10.91 -3.18
C TYR A 95 -2.27 -12.24 -3.91
N TYR A 96 -2.74 -13.27 -3.20
CA TYR A 96 -2.95 -14.59 -3.79
C TYR A 96 -4.07 -14.59 -4.83
N TYR A 97 -5.10 -13.76 -4.66
CA TYR A 97 -6.12 -13.59 -5.67
C TYR A 97 -5.53 -13.05 -6.98
N LEU A 98 -4.74 -11.98 -6.90
CA LEU A 98 -4.11 -11.36 -8.06
C LEU A 98 -3.12 -12.32 -8.74
N VAL A 99 -2.26 -12.98 -7.96
CA VAL A 99 -1.30 -13.96 -8.50
C VAL A 99 -2.01 -15.09 -9.22
N ASN A 100 -3.07 -15.66 -8.64
CA ASN A 100 -3.81 -16.76 -9.26
C ASN A 100 -4.59 -16.33 -10.51
N ARG A 101 -5.17 -15.12 -10.49
CA ARG A 101 -5.99 -14.60 -11.60
C ARG A 101 -5.13 -14.22 -12.81
N TYR A 102 -3.99 -13.61 -12.56
CA TYR A 102 -3.19 -12.98 -13.62
C TYR A 102 -1.93 -13.77 -13.99
N ASN A 103 -1.55 -14.77 -13.18
CA ASN A 103 -0.35 -15.60 -13.37
C ASN A 103 0.90 -14.77 -13.76
N PRO A 104 1.26 -13.75 -12.98
CA PRO A 104 2.35 -12.84 -13.34
C PRO A 104 3.70 -13.55 -13.26
N LYS A 105 4.65 -13.15 -14.12
CA LYS A 105 6.04 -13.61 -14.04
C LYS A 105 6.75 -13.09 -12.79
N SER A 106 6.42 -11.86 -12.39
CA SER A 106 7.01 -11.22 -11.21
C SER A 106 6.00 -10.29 -10.56
N VAL A 107 6.17 -10.10 -9.25
CA VAL A 107 5.35 -9.20 -8.44
C VAL A 107 6.24 -8.21 -7.72
N TYR A 108 5.91 -6.94 -7.81
CA TYR A 108 6.57 -5.84 -7.11
C TYR A 108 5.58 -5.11 -6.20
N ILE A 109 6.08 -4.64 -5.06
CA ILE A 109 5.37 -3.70 -4.20
C ILE A 109 5.93 -2.31 -4.50
N LEU A 110 5.07 -1.36 -4.81
CA LEU A 110 5.43 0.04 -4.99
C LEU A 110 4.81 0.87 -3.87
N THR A 111 5.58 1.68 -3.18
CA THR A 111 5.05 2.47 -2.05
C THR A 111 5.88 3.72 -1.80
N ALA A 112 5.26 4.77 -1.26
CA ALA A 112 5.96 5.91 -0.68
C ALA A 112 6.22 5.77 0.83
N ASN A 113 5.81 4.64 1.42
CA ASN A 113 5.97 4.37 2.82
C ASN A 113 7.45 4.13 3.15
N PRO A 114 8.09 4.96 4.00
CA PRO A 114 9.52 4.86 4.27
C PRO A 114 9.91 3.52 4.93
N ASN A 115 8.95 2.84 5.57
CA ASN A 115 9.15 1.54 6.19
C ASN A 115 8.42 0.41 5.43
N GLY A 116 8.12 0.58 4.14
CA GLY A 116 7.43 -0.41 3.33
C GLY A 116 8.07 -1.81 3.39
N ASN A 117 9.40 -1.89 3.41
CA ASN A 117 10.13 -3.15 3.59
C ASN A 117 9.79 -3.87 4.91
N VAL A 118 9.65 -3.12 6.00
CA VAL A 118 9.31 -3.70 7.31
C VAL A 118 7.86 -4.15 7.30
N ILE A 119 6.95 -3.32 6.80
CA ILE A 119 5.53 -3.64 6.71
C ILE A 119 5.31 -4.92 5.90
N ILE A 120 5.88 -5.00 4.70
CA ILE A 120 5.76 -6.19 3.84
C ILE A 120 6.35 -7.43 4.51
N SER A 121 7.47 -7.31 5.23
CA SER A 121 8.05 -8.46 5.96
C SER A 121 7.14 -9.02 7.05
N GLU A 122 6.21 -8.22 7.57
CA GLU A 122 5.24 -8.63 8.58
C GLU A 122 3.97 -9.25 7.97
N ILE A 123 3.51 -8.75 6.82
CA ILE A 123 2.22 -9.16 6.22
C ILE A 123 2.36 -10.17 5.06
N LEU A 124 3.46 -10.09 4.30
CA LEU A 124 3.78 -10.88 3.11
C LEU A 124 5.29 -11.22 3.06
N PRO A 125 5.84 -11.96 4.05
CA PRO A 125 7.26 -12.30 4.13
C PRO A 125 7.79 -13.11 2.94
N GLU A 126 6.92 -13.70 2.13
CA GLU A 126 7.25 -14.40 0.89
C GLU A 126 7.73 -13.47 -0.24
N ILE A 127 7.47 -12.16 -0.16
CA ILE A 127 7.92 -11.20 -1.16
C ILE A 127 9.40 -10.84 -0.91
N PRO A 128 10.30 -11.06 -1.89
CA PRO A 128 11.70 -10.70 -1.76
C PRO A 128 11.89 -9.19 -1.57
N ARG A 129 12.90 -8.78 -0.79
CA ARG A 129 13.16 -7.36 -0.49
C ARG A 129 13.48 -6.54 -1.74
N GLU A 130 14.16 -7.15 -2.70
CA GLU A 130 14.48 -6.56 -4.00
C GLU A 130 13.24 -6.21 -4.83
N ASN A 131 12.09 -6.81 -4.52
CA ASN A 131 10.83 -6.53 -5.19
C ASN A 131 10.00 -5.44 -4.48
N ILE A 132 10.52 -4.84 -3.40
CA ILE A 132 9.85 -3.78 -2.64
C ILE A 132 10.51 -2.44 -2.99
N ILE A 133 9.81 -1.64 -3.80
CA ILE A 133 10.29 -0.36 -4.31
C ILE A 133 9.68 0.76 -3.48
N VAL A 134 10.51 1.39 -2.65
CA VAL A 134 10.13 2.56 -1.85
C VAL A 134 10.55 3.83 -2.59
N VAL A 135 9.59 4.69 -2.92
CA VAL A 135 9.80 6.00 -3.57
C VAL A 135 9.69 7.14 -2.57
N ASP A 136 10.25 8.30 -2.91
CA ASP A 136 10.04 9.53 -2.14
C ASP A 136 8.61 10.06 -2.35
N GLY A 137 7.88 10.25 -1.24
CA GLY A 137 6.49 10.72 -1.22
C GLY A 137 6.29 12.20 -1.56
N ILE A 138 7.34 13.03 -1.65
CA ILE A 138 7.19 14.46 -1.97
C ILE A 138 6.86 14.66 -3.45
N LYS A 139 7.51 13.89 -4.33
CA LYS A 139 7.22 13.85 -5.77
C LYS A 139 6.51 12.55 -6.15
N TYR A 140 5.51 12.19 -5.36
CA TYR A 140 4.84 10.89 -5.40
C TYR A 140 4.48 10.42 -6.82
N VAL A 141 3.72 11.24 -7.55
CA VAL A 141 3.23 10.91 -8.90
C VAL A 141 4.40 10.74 -9.88
N GLU A 142 5.35 11.68 -9.90
CA GLU A 142 6.51 11.65 -10.79
C GLU A 142 7.40 10.42 -10.52
N ASN A 143 7.62 10.10 -9.25
CA ASN A 143 8.47 8.98 -8.85
C ASN A 143 7.82 7.62 -9.14
N LYS A 144 6.51 7.47 -8.85
CA LYS A 144 5.78 6.25 -9.20
C LYS A 144 5.76 6.02 -10.71
N LYS A 145 5.47 7.05 -11.49
CA LYS A 145 5.52 7.00 -12.96
C LYS A 145 6.84 6.45 -13.47
N LYS A 146 7.97 7.01 -13.02
CA LYS A 146 9.32 6.55 -13.43
C LYS A 146 9.55 5.07 -13.12
N VAL A 147 9.10 4.60 -11.96
CA VAL A 147 9.21 3.17 -11.61
C VAL A 147 8.37 2.32 -12.55
N LEU A 148 7.12 2.71 -12.82
CA LEU A 148 6.23 1.98 -13.72
C LEU A 148 6.77 1.94 -15.16
N GLU A 149 7.33 3.04 -15.66
CA GLU A 149 8.00 3.11 -16.97
C GLU A 149 9.20 2.16 -17.04
N ASN A 150 10.02 2.12 -15.98
CA ASN A 150 11.17 1.21 -15.91
C ASN A 150 10.73 -0.27 -15.92
N LEU A 151 9.69 -0.62 -15.17
CA LEU A 151 9.15 -1.98 -15.16
C LEU A 151 8.49 -2.36 -16.47
N LYS A 152 7.84 -1.42 -17.15
CA LYS A 152 7.24 -1.63 -18.48
C LYS A 152 8.27 -2.03 -19.54
N ASN A 153 9.51 -1.55 -19.42
CA ASN A 153 10.59 -1.97 -20.33
C ASN A 153 10.96 -3.45 -20.17
N LEU A 154 10.51 -4.11 -19.10
CA LEU A 154 10.76 -5.53 -18.82
C LEU A 154 9.57 -6.42 -19.21
N GLY A 155 8.39 -5.86 -19.47
CA GLY A 155 7.18 -6.62 -19.78
C GLY A 155 5.89 -5.81 -19.65
N LYS A 156 4.76 -6.49 -19.83
CA LYS A 156 3.44 -5.88 -19.67
C LYS A 156 3.18 -5.62 -18.19
N VAL A 157 2.85 -4.40 -17.79
CA VAL A 157 2.63 -4.06 -16.36
C VAL A 157 1.15 -3.89 -16.06
N LEU A 158 0.68 -4.55 -15.00
CA LEU A 158 -0.60 -4.26 -14.34
C LEU A 158 -0.30 -3.67 -12.95
N TYR A 159 -0.72 -2.43 -12.75
CA TYR A 159 -0.63 -1.73 -11.49
C TYR A 159 -1.98 -1.76 -10.75
N VAL A 160 -1.95 -2.19 -9.49
CA VAL A 160 -3.12 -2.29 -8.60
C VAL A 160 -2.95 -1.32 -7.44
N ALA A 161 -3.87 -0.38 -7.30
CA ALA A 161 -3.87 0.61 -6.21
C ALA A 161 -5.30 1.04 -5.84
N ASP A 162 -5.45 1.86 -4.82
CA ASP A 162 -6.73 2.33 -4.27
C ASP A 162 -7.14 3.72 -4.76
N MET A 163 -6.20 4.66 -4.89
CA MET A 163 -6.50 6.07 -5.20
C MET A 163 -6.59 6.33 -6.70
N ASP A 164 -7.80 6.26 -7.26
CA ASP A 164 -8.05 6.61 -8.67
C ASP A 164 -7.51 8.01 -9.05
N ASP A 165 -7.63 9.00 -8.17
CA ASP A 165 -7.28 10.39 -8.49
C ASP A 165 -5.76 10.65 -8.56
N ILE A 166 -4.93 9.75 -8.02
CA ILE A 166 -3.47 9.92 -7.96
C ILE A 166 -2.75 8.79 -8.72
N ASP A 167 -3.15 7.54 -8.49
CA ASP A 167 -2.48 6.36 -9.03
C ASP A 167 -2.87 6.05 -10.47
N ARG A 168 -4.12 6.34 -10.87
CA ARG A 168 -4.55 6.13 -12.26
C ARG A 168 -3.83 7.09 -13.23
N PRO A 169 -3.72 8.41 -12.97
CA PRO A 169 -2.92 9.29 -13.82
C PRO A 169 -1.46 8.83 -13.95
N ALA A 170 -0.83 8.41 -12.85
CA ALA A 170 0.54 7.90 -12.89
C ALA A 170 0.67 6.65 -13.78
N ALA A 171 -0.30 5.75 -13.73
CA ALA A 171 -0.36 4.55 -14.55
C ALA A 171 -0.59 4.84 -16.03
N GLU A 172 -1.56 5.71 -16.33
CA GLU A 172 -1.92 6.12 -17.69
C GLU A 172 -0.76 6.85 -18.37
N GLU A 173 -0.10 7.77 -17.67
CA GLU A 173 1.08 8.48 -18.18
C GLU A 173 2.28 7.56 -18.43
N ALA A 174 2.49 6.54 -17.58
CA ALA A 174 3.49 5.51 -17.80
C ALA A 174 3.08 4.53 -18.94
N GLY A 175 1.81 4.58 -19.36
CA GLY A 175 1.20 3.67 -20.33
C GLY A 175 1.20 2.22 -19.84
N VAL A 176 0.87 1.99 -18.57
CA VAL A 176 0.68 0.67 -17.97
C VAL A 176 -0.81 0.43 -17.68
N TYR A 177 -1.20 -0.83 -17.49
CA TYR A 177 -2.58 -1.14 -17.11
C TYR A 177 -2.83 -0.77 -15.65
N TYR A 178 -4.01 -0.24 -15.35
CA TYR A 178 -4.42 0.11 -14.00
C TYR A 178 -5.65 -0.72 -13.58
N CYS A 179 -5.69 -1.14 -12.32
CA CYS A 179 -6.85 -1.76 -11.70
C CYS A 179 -7.05 -1.22 -10.29
N ASN A 180 -8.27 -0.78 -9.99
CA ASN A 180 -8.60 -0.31 -8.65
C ASN A 180 -8.78 -1.51 -7.69
N VAL A 181 -8.17 -1.47 -6.51
CA VAL A 181 -8.24 -2.54 -5.50
C VAL A 181 -9.67 -2.83 -5.04
N GLU A 182 -10.58 -1.84 -5.03
CA GLU A 182 -11.97 -2.06 -4.64
C GLU A 182 -12.68 -3.03 -5.59
N THR A 183 -12.28 -3.06 -6.86
CA THR A 183 -12.78 -4.08 -7.81
C THR A 183 -12.35 -5.48 -7.37
N ILE A 184 -11.08 -5.63 -6.96
CA ILE A 184 -10.53 -6.90 -6.48
C ILE A 184 -11.21 -7.36 -5.18
N ILE A 185 -11.45 -6.42 -4.26
CA ILE A 185 -12.14 -6.68 -3.01
C ILE A 185 -13.59 -7.11 -3.25
N GLY A 186 -14.27 -6.47 -4.21
CA GLY A 186 -15.63 -6.86 -4.64
C GLY A 186 -15.66 -8.31 -5.15
N GLU A 187 -14.78 -8.64 -6.10
CA GLU A 187 -14.68 -10.00 -6.66
C GLU A 187 -14.35 -11.06 -5.60
N LEU A 188 -13.49 -10.73 -4.63
CA LEU A 188 -13.16 -11.61 -3.50
C LEU A 188 -14.39 -11.93 -2.64
N LYS A 189 -15.19 -10.91 -2.28
CA LYS A 189 -16.41 -11.09 -1.49
C LYS A 189 -17.45 -11.94 -2.21
N GLU A 190 -17.58 -11.77 -3.52
CA GLU A 190 -18.47 -12.59 -4.34
C GLU A 190 -18.05 -14.06 -4.32
N LYS A 191 -16.76 -14.35 -4.52
CA LYS A 191 -16.24 -15.73 -4.43
C LYS A 191 -16.43 -16.37 -3.06
N GLU A 192 -16.24 -15.61 -1.98
CA GLU A 192 -16.50 -16.10 -0.63
C GLU A 192 -17.98 -16.48 -0.43
N LYS A 193 -18.89 -15.65 -0.96
CA LYS A 193 -20.33 -15.92 -0.94
C LYS A 193 -20.67 -17.18 -1.73
N GLU A 194 -20.14 -17.34 -2.94
CA GLU A 194 -20.34 -18.54 -3.77
C GLU A 194 -19.86 -19.81 -3.06
N LEU A 195 -18.69 -19.77 -2.42
CA LEU A 195 -18.15 -20.90 -1.66
C LEU A 195 -19.00 -21.24 -0.44
N TYR A 196 -19.52 -20.23 0.26
CA TYR A 196 -20.42 -20.43 1.40
C TYR A 196 -21.74 -21.07 0.97
N GLU A 197 -22.36 -20.56 -0.11
CA GLU A 197 -23.58 -21.12 -0.68
C GLU A 197 -23.37 -22.55 -1.19
N ALA A 198 -22.25 -22.83 -1.86
CA ALA A 198 -21.89 -24.18 -2.26
C ALA A 198 -21.74 -25.12 -1.05
N LYS A 199 -21.08 -24.71 0.03
CA LYS A 199 -20.95 -25.52 1.25
C LYS A 199 -22.28 -25.80 1.94
N ILE A 200 -23.24 -24.86 1.91
CA ILE A 200 -24.61 -25.09 2.41
C ILE A 200 -25.31 -26.18 1.58
N ILE A 201 -25.16 -26.16 0.26
CA ILE A 201 -25.75 -27.17 -0.65
C ILE A 201 -25.13 -28.56 -0.39
N PHE A 202 -23.87 -28.63 0.06
CA PHE A 202 -23.15 -29.87 0.34
C PHE A 202 -23.24 -30.37 1.80
N LEU A 203 -24.05 -29.75 2.68
CA LEU A 203 -24.27 -30.30 4.02
C LEU A 203 -24.86 -31.72 3.91
N PRO A 204 -24.22 -32.75 4.49
CA PRO A 204 -24.64 -34.13 4.32
C PRO A 204 -26.05 -34.29 4.89
N LYS A 205 -26.96 -34.86 4.09
CA LYS A 205 -28.23 -35.39 4.59
C LYS A 205 -27.91 -36.35 5.74
N THR A 206 -28.05 -35.87 6.96
CA THR A 206 -27.98 -36.71 8.15
C THR A 206 -29.06 -37.77 7.98
N LYS A 207 -28.64 -39.02 7.70
CA LYS A 207 -29.51 -40.18 7.85
C LYS A 207 -29.85 -40.26 9.32
N LEU A 208 -31.00 -39.70 9.70
CA LEU A 208 -31.70 -40.09 10.92
C LEU A 208 -31.99 -41.58 10.77
N LYS A 209 -31.19 -42.41 11.42
CA LYS A 209 -31.53 -43.82 11.64
C LYS A 209 -32.62 -43.84 12.71
N SER A 210 -33.77 -44.36 12.29
CA SER A 210 -34.89 -44.85 13.08
C SER A 210 -34.45 -45.79 14.20
#